data_AF-A0A956ASB3-F1
#
_entry.id   AF-A0A956ASB3-F1
#
_cell.length_a   1.000
_cell.length_b   1.000
_cell.length_c   1.000
_cell.angle_alpha   90.00
_cell.angle_beta   90.00
_cell.angle_gamma   90.00
#
_symmetry.space_group_name_H-M   'P 1'
#
loop_
_entity.id
_entity.type
_entity.pdbx_description
1 polymer ?
#
loop_
_entity_poly.entity_id
_entity_poly.type
_entity_poly.pdbx_seq_one_letter_code
_entity_poly.pdbx_strand_id
1 'polypeptide(L)'
;MRSHLARWVLIGALGTAWGCAECEEDYDCPGTQVCDRERGVCEAFVCGVDADCAPGQRCTENRCKPTEAAPPAERPDALVITPAE
;
A
#
# COMPACT_ATOMS: atom_id res chain seq x y z
N MET A 1 6.33 -14.13 -50.07
CA MET A 1 7.03 -13.89 -48.79
C MET A 1 5.98 -13.93 -47.69
N ARG A 2 5.75 -15.12 -47.11
CA ARG A 2 4.62 -15.39 -46.21
C ARG A 2 5.15 -16.25 -45.07
N SER A 3 5.56 -15.59 -43.98
CA SER A 3 5.93 -16.26 -42.73
C SER A 3 5.58 -15.32 -41.58
N HIS A 4 4.32 -15.39 -41.15
CA HIS A 4 3.88 -14.85 -39.87
C HIS A 4 4.59 -15.62 -38.76
N LEU A 5 5.76 -15.15 -38.34
CA LEU A 5 6.34 -15.53 -37.06
C LEU A 5 5.55 -14.80 -35.98
N ALA A 6 4.35 -15.33 -35.70
CA ALA A 6 3.63 -15.13 -34.45
C ALA A 6 4.51 -15.71 -33.34
N ARG A 7 5.45 -14.87 -32.90
CA ARG A 7 6.54 -15.25 -32.02
C ARG A 7 6.04 -15.09 -30.58
N TRP A 8 5.42 -16.17 -30.09
CA TRP A 8 5.37 -16.59 -28.69
C TRP A 8 4.56 -15.71 -27.72
N VAL A 9 3.25 -15.98 -27.65
CA VAL A 9 2.46 -15.82 -26.42
C VAL A 9 2.53 -17.14 -25.66
N LEU A 10 3.63 -17.37 -24.94
CA LEU A 10 3.85 -18.46 -23.97
C LEU A 10 4.96 -17.89 -23.05
N ILE A 11 4.76 -17.51 -21.78
CA ILE A 11 4.25 -18.27 -20.64
C ILE A 11 3.87 -17.21 -19.57
N GLY A 12 2.60 -17.11 -19.19
CA GLY A 12 2.13 -16.25 -18.09
C GLY A 12 1.21 -17.00 -17.13
N ALA A 13 1.49 -18.28 -16.90
CA ALA A 13 0.64 -19.15 -16.08
C ALA A 13 1.43 -20.32 -15.46
N LEU A 14 2.39 -20.01 -14.60
CA LEU A 14 2.86 -20.94 -13.58
C LEU A 14 2.36 -20.44 -12.23
N GLY A 15 1.10 -20.78 -11.94
CA GLY A 15 0.52 -20.57 -10.64
C GLY A 15 1.32 -21.29 -9.55
N THR A 16 1.88 -20.51 -8.64
CA THR A 16 1.92 -20.88 -7.22
C THR A 16 1.17 -19.79 -6.48
N ALA A 17 -0.05 -20.13 -6.08
CA ALA A 17 -0.89 -19.28 -5.27
C ALA A 17 -0.24 -19.05 -3.90
N TRP A 18 0.47 -17.92 -3.77
CA TRP A 18 0.77 -17.26 -2.50
C TRP A 18 0.75 -15.74 -2.69
N GLY A 19 -0.47 -15.19 -2.65
CA GLY A 19 -0.76 -14.13 -1.68
C GLY A 19 -0.22 -12.71 -1.89
N CYS A 20 0.33 -12.34 -3.04
CA CYS A 20 0.49 -10.94 -3.44
C CYS A 20 0.01 -10.83 -4.87
N ALA A 21 -1.03 -10.02 -5.13
CA ALA A 21 -1.40 -9.68 -6.50
C ALA A 21 -0.24 -8.86 -7.06
N GLU A 22 0.62 -9.52 -7.83
CA GLU A 22 1.62 -8.83 -8.65
C GLU A 22 0.89 -7.92 -9.64
N CYS A 23 1.37 -6.69 -9.79
CA CYS A 23 0.74 -5.68 -10.65
C CYS A 23 1.80 -4.88 -11.41
N GLU A 24 1.44 -4.42 -12.61
CA GLU A 24 2.21 -3.44 -13.36
C GLU A 24 1.48 -2.09 -13.38
N GLU A 25 0.14 -2.14 -13.38
CA GLU A 25 -0.73 -0.98 -13.49
C GLU A 25 -1.94 -1.11 -12.55
N ASP A 26 -2.60 0.02 -12.28
CA ASP A 26 -3.66 0.09 -11.26
C ASP A 26 -4.87 -0.79 -11.58
N TYR A 27 -5.12 -1.07 -12.86
CA TYR A 27 -6.22 -1.92 -13.33
C TYR A 27 -5.93 -3.43 -13.17
N ASP A 28 -4.69 -3.82 -12.86
CA ASP A 28 -4.38 -5.20 -12.46
C ASP A 28 -4.89 -5.49 -11.04
N CYS A 29 -5.14 -4.43 -10.25
CA CYS A 29 -5.54 -4.52 -8.87
C CYS A 29 -7.06 -4.59 -8.70
N PRO A 30 -7.57 -5.51 -7.86
CA PRO A 30 -9.00 -5.64 -7.66
C PRO A 30 -9.56 -4.53 -6.77
N GLY A 31 -10.75 -4.03 -7.10
CA GLY A 31 -11.49 -3.08 -6.28
C GLY A 31 -10.90 -1.67 -6.33
N THR A 32 -10.65 -1.07 -5.16
CA THR A 32 -10.12 0.30 -5.00
C THR A 32 -8.63 0.30 -4.67
N GLN A 33 -7.91 -0.70 -5.14
CA GLN A 33 -6.46 -0.83 -4.93
C GLN A 33 -5.70 -0.14 -6.05
N VAL A 34 -4.47 0.26 -5.77
CA VAL A 34 -3.53 0.93 -6.67
C VAL A 34 -2.24 0.12 -6.70
N CYS A 35 -1.59 0.09 -7.86
CA CYS A 35 -0.36 -0.66 -8.01
C CYS A 35 0.84 0.14 -7.48
N ASP A 36 1.50 -0.39 -6.46
CA ASP A 36 2.85 0.04 -6.10
C ASP A 36 3.81 -0.51 -7.15
N ARG A 37 4.14 0.30 -8.16
CA ARG A 37 5.01 -0.08 -9.28
C ARG A 37 6.46 -0.35 -8.86
N GLU A 38 6.91 0.15 -7.70
CA GLU A 38 8.26 -0.13 -7.20
C GLU A 38 8.34 -1.52 -6.58
N ARG A 39 7.29 -1.92 -5.86
CA ARG A 39 7.20 -3.22 -5.18
C ARG A 39 6.50 -4.29 -6.03
N GLY A 40 5.80 -3.87 -7.08
CA GLY A 40 4.96 -4.71 -7.93
C GLY A 40 3.79 -5.32 -7.17
N VAL A 41 3.18 -4.62 -6.21
CA VAL A 41 2.08 -5.15 -5.38
C VAL A 41 0.89 -4.20 -5.32
N CYS A 42 -0.31 -4.76 -5.30
CA CYS A 42 -1.54 -4.00 -5.07
C CYS A 42 -1.67 -3.55 -3.61
N GLU A 43 -1.94 -2.27 -3.41
CA GLU A 43 -2.18 -1.69 -2.09
C GLU A 43 -3.49 -0.90 -2.05
N ALA A 44 -4.10 -0.77 -0.87
CA ALA A 44 -5.33 -0.01 -0.72
C ALA A 44 -5.10 1.49 -0.96
N PHE A 45 -5.97 2.12 -1.76
CA PHE A 45 -6.03 3.58 -1.88
C PHE A 45 -6.82 4.16 -0.69
N VAL A 46 -6.12 4.81 0.24
CA VAL A 46 -6.74 5.36 1.47
C VAL A 46 -6.90 6.88 1.40
N CYS A 47 -5.99 7.59 0.75
CA CYS A 47 -5.99 9.05 0.68
C CYS A 47 -5.39 9.57 -0.62
N GLY A 48 -5.84 10.75 -1.08
CA GLY A 48 -5.19 11.53 -2.13
C GLY A 48 -4.56 12.83 -1.60
N VAL A 49 -5.08 13.37 -0.50
CA VAL A 49 -4.59 14.58 0.16
C VAL A 49 -4.61 14.42 1.69
N ASP A 50 -3.85 15.26 2.40
CA ASP A 50 -3.79 15.23 3.87
C ASP A 50 -5.17 15.37 4.55
N ALA A 51 -6.10 16.08 3.91
CA ALA A 51 -7.46 16.30 4.42
C ALA A 51 -8.33 15.03 4.42
N ASP A 52 -7.94 13.99 3.67
CA ASP A 52 -8.63 12.68 3.71
C ASP A 52 -8.28 11.88 4.98
N CYS A 53 -7.20 12.25 5.66
CA CYS A 53 -6.68 11.56 6.82
C CYS A 53 -7.17 12.17 8.15
N ALA A 54 -7.09 11.39 9.23
CA ALA A 54 -7.43 11.87 10.55
C ALA A 54 -6.46 12.99 11.02
N PRO A 55 -6.88 13.87 11.95
CA PRO A 55 -5.99 14.87 12.52
C PRO A 55 -4.68 14.26 13.03
N GLY A 56 -3.55 14.88 12.68
CA GLY A 56 -2.23 14.36 13.05
C GLY A 56 -1.68 13.29 12.10
N GLN A 57 -2.37 12.96 11.01
CA GLN A 57 -1.85 12.12 9.93
C GLN A 57 -1.60 12.95 8.66
N ARG A 58 -0.73 12.44 7.78
CA ARG A 58 -0.49 12.97 6.43
C ARG A 58 -0.67 11.88 5.39
N CYS A 59 -1.11 12.28 4.21
CA CYS A 59 -1.21 11.36 3.09
C CYS A 59 0.16 11.19 2.43
N THR A 60 0.64 9.96 2.35
CA THR A 60 1.91 9.61 1.70
C THR A 60 1.77 8.27 1.03
N GLU A 61 2.02 8.22 -0.29
CA GLU A 61 1.89 6.99 -1.09
C GLU A 61 0.51 6.33 -0.90
N ASN A 62 -0.56 7.13 -1.00
CA ASN A 62 -1.95 6.69 -0.83
C ASN A 62 -2.28 6.11 0.57
N ARG A 63 -1.42 6.33 1.57
CA ARG A 63 -1.60 5.89 2.96
C ARG A 63 -1.53 7.05 3.95
N CYS A 64 -2.43 7.04 4.93
CA CYS A 64 -2.37 7.96 6.05
C CYS A 64 -1.29 7.50 7.04
N LYS A 65 -0.20 8.28 7.15
CA LYS A 65 0.91 8.02 8.08
C LYS A 65 0.85 9.03 9.24
N PRO A 66 1.16 8.63 10.49
CA PRO A 66 1.28 9.57 11.60
C PRO A 66 2.29 10.66 11.26
N THR A 67 1.94 11.90 11.53
CA THR A 67 2.93 12.96 11.62
C THR A 67 3.61 12.84 12.97
N GLU A 68 4.93 12.92 13.02
CA GLU A 68 5.73 13.02 14.26
C GLU A 68 5.20 14.14 15.21
N ALA A 69 4.42 15.08 14.66
CA ALA A 69 3.80 16.19 15.38
C ALA A 69 2.39 15.90 15.93
N ALA A 70 1.83 14.71 15.73
CA ALA A 70 0.61 14.30 16.42
C ALA A 70 0.97 13.89 17.85
N PRO A 71 0.69 14.70 18.89
CA PRO A 71 0.73 14.17 20.24
C PRO A 71 -0.20 12.94 20.26
N PRO A 72 0.18 11.84 20.92
CA PRO A 72 -0.68 10.67 21.00
C PRO A 72 -1.99 11.12 21.63
N ALA A 73 -3.03 11.22 20.80
CA ALA A 73 -4.37 11.32 21.30
C ALA A 73 -4.55 10.07 22.17
N GLU A 74 -4.75 10.30 23.47
CA GLU A 74 -5.19 9.28 24.44
C GLU A 74 -4.09 8.30 24.92
N ARG A 75 -3.17 8.80 25.77
CA ARG A 75 -2.51 7.94 26.77
C ARG A 75 -3.14 8.16 28.16
N PRO A 76 -4.25 7.49 28.53
CA PRO A 76 -4.65 7.43 29.93
C PRO A 76 -3.65 6.62 30.79
N ASP A 77 -2.81 5.76 30.16
CA ASP A 77 -1.87 4.87 30.88
C ASP A 77 -0.40 5.22 30.65
N ALA A 78 -0.10 6.50 30.52
CA ALA A 78 1.22 7.00 30.87
C ALA A 78 1.40 6.97 32.39
N LEU A 79 1.27 5.79 33.00
CA LEU A 79 1.64 5.58 34.38
C LEU A 79 3.13 5.91 34.48
N VAL A 80 3.40 7.11 34.96
CA VAL A 80 4.70 7.53 35.45
C VAL A 80 4.99 6.60 36.61
N ILE A 81 5.75 5.52 36.35
CA ILE A 81 6.36 4.77 37.43
C ILE A 81 7.50 5.66 37.93
N THR A 82 7.19 6.60 38.82
CA THR A 82 8.21 7.19 39.67
C THR A 82 8.70 6.07 40.60
N PRO A 83 9.97 5.67 40.58
CA PRO A 83 10.50 4.83 41.65
C PRO A 83 10.37 5.61 42.96
N ALA A 84 9.61 5.06 43.91
CA ALA A 84 9.64 5.54 45.28
C ALA A 84 11.01 5.22 45.87
N GLU A 85 11.62 6.25 46.45
CA GLU A 85 12.87 6.18 47.23
C GLU A 85 12.78 5.18 48.39
#